data_AF-A0A1I8I6H0-F1
#
_entry.id   AF-A0A1I8I6H0-F1
#
_cell.length_a   1.000
_cell.length_b   1.000
_cell.length_c   1.000
_cell.angle_alpha   90.00
_cell.angle_beta   90.00
_cell.angle_gamma   90.00
#
_symmetry.space_group_name_H-M   'P 1'
#
loop_
_entity.id
_entity.type
_entity.pdbx_description
1 polymer ?
#
loop_
_entity_poly.entity_id
_entity_poly.type
_entity_poly.pdbx_seq_one_letter_code
_entity_poly.pdbx_strand_id
1 'polypeptide(L)'
;FGFTSGHDPSNLIDAAVSVLQTRAPDSVVLYYDSNQDSTIVEEAQTKLAANGIGSLTFSVDHLNSSVLVEQMQKFVKNKIRHFLVIAAESTVGTILRSAADTKVMQQNYFWVVLDTGLSEATLLPYAIPNSNIA
;
A
#
# COMPACT_ATOMS: atom_id res chain seq x y z
N PHE A 1 14.13 5.90 -5.66
CA PHE A 1 14.30 6.66 -4.42
C PHE A 1 15.39 5.99 -3.60
N GLY A 2 16.35 6.76 -3.08
CA GLY A 2 17.22 6.30 -1.99
C GLY A 2 16.65 6.83 -0.69
N PHE A 3 16.34 5.95 0.26
CA PHE A 3 15.81 6.35 1.57
C PHE A 3 16.83 7.25 2.26
N THR A 4 16.58 8.57 2.32
CA THR A 4 17.52 9.54 2.88
C THR A 4 17.40 9.59 4.40
N SER A 5 17.96 8.59 5.09
CA SER A 5 18.41 8.68 6.49
C SER A 5 18.92 7.33 6.99
N GLY A 6 20.20 6.97 6.74
CA GLY A 6 20.95 5.96 7.51
C GLY A 6 20.29 4.60 7.81
N HIS A 7 19.20 4.24 7.16
CA HIS A 7 18.37 3.07 7.43
C HIS A 7 18.27 2.30 6.14
N ASP A 8 18.69 1.04 6.20
CA ASP A 8 18.62 0.11 5.09
C ASP A 8 17.14 0.00 4.63
N PRO A 9 16.81 0.28 3.36
CA PRO A 9 15.48 0.08 2.79
C PRO A 9 14.90 -1.30 3.14
N SER A 10 15.77 -2.30 3.24
CA SER A 10 15.45 -3.66 3.63
C SER A 10 14.70 -3.74 4.98
N ASN A 11 15.14 -2.96 5.98
CA ASN A 11 14.56 -2.95 7.32
C ASN A 11 13.14 -2.36 7.34
N LEU A 12 12.86 -1.38 6.47
CA LEU A 12 11.52 -0.81 6.35
C LEU A 12 10.56 -1.79 5.69
N ILE A 13 11.03 -2.55 4.71
CA ILE A 13 10.25 -3.63 4.10
C ILE A 13 9.99 -4.72 5.15
N ASP A 14 10.97 -5.10 5.97
CA ASP A 14 10.76 -6.07 7.06
C ASP A 14 9.70 -5.59 8.05
N ALA A 15 9.75 -4.32 8.44
CA ALA A 15 8.74 -3.73 9.30
C ALA A 15 7.35 -3.77 8.66
N ALA A 16 7.23 -3.41 7.37
CA ALA A 16 5.96 -3.48 6.64
C ALA A 16 5.41 -4.90 6.56
N VAL A 17 6.26 -5.88 6.24
CA VAL A 17 5.86 -7.29 6.17
C VAL A 17 5.44 -7.79 7.55
N SER A 18 6.17 -7.44 8.61
CA SER A 18 5.81 -7.81 9.99
C SER A 18 4.45 -7.22 10.39
N VAL A 19 4.18 -5.95 10.07
CA VAL A 19 2.87 -5.32 10.28
C VAL A 19 1.77 -6.07 9.53
N LEU A 20 1.99 -6.44 8.26
CA LEU A 20 1.03 -7.20 7.46
C LEU A 20 0.79 -8.59 8.06
N GLN A 21 1.83 -9.28 8.54
CA GLN A 21 1.71 -10.60 9.18
C GLN A 21 0.82 -10.61 10.41
N THR A 22 0.73 -9.51 11.17
CA THR A 22 -0.18 -9.44 12.33
C THR A 22 -1.66 -9.64 11.96
N ARG A 23 -1.99 -9.50 10.67
CA ARG A 23 -3.33 -9.71 10.12
C ARG A 23 -3.48 -11.01 9.34
N ALA A 24 -2.39 -11.79 9.20
CA ALA A 24 -2.32 -13.06 8.47
C ALA A 24 -3.02 -13.02 7.09
N PRO A 25 -2.64 -12.10 6.17
CA PRO A 25 -3.24 -12.03 4.85
C PRO A 25 -2.79 -13.19 3.97
N ASP A 26 -3.74 -13.84 3.28
CA ASP A 26 -3.42 -14.78 2.19
C ASP A 26 -2.76 -14.07 1.00
N SER A 27 -3.16 -12.81 0.77
CA SER A 27 -2.64 -11.99 -0.31
C SER A 27 -2.68 -10.50 0.01
N VAL A 28 -1.73 -9.77 -0.59
CA VAL A 28 -1.58 -8.31 -0.49
C VAL A 28 -1.49 -7.72 -1.90
N VAL A 29 -2.17 -6.60 -2.12
CA VAL A 29 -1.97 -5.78 -3.32
C VAL A 29 -0.77 -4.88 -3.08
N LEU A 30 0.24 -4.98 -3.93
CA LEU A 30 1.45 -4.16 -3.89
C LEU A 30 1.39 -3.11 -5.00
N TYR A 31 1.26 -1.84 -4.62
CA TYR A 31 1.33 -0.71 -5.54
C TYR A 31 2.72 -0.08 -5.49
N TYR A 32 3.28 0.21 -6.66
CA TYR A 32 4.56 0.91 -6.78
C TYR A 32 4.58 1.89 -7.95
N ASP A 33 5.49 2.87 -7.89
CA ASP A 33 5.76 3.79 -8.99
C ASP A 33 7.19 3.63 -9.56
N SER A 34 7.40 4.17 -10.74
CA SER A 34 8.64 4.11 -11.52
C SER A 34 9.77 4.90 -10.86
N ASN A 35 9.45 5.71 -9.85
CA ASN A 35 10.46 6.36 -9.05
C ASN A 35 11.12 5.39 -8.05
N GLN A 36 10.52 4.22 -7.79
CA GLN A 36 11.13 3.18 -6.96
C GLN A 36 12.17 2.39 -7.74
N ASP A 37 13.23 1.97 -7.03
CA ASP A 37 14.18 1.01 -7.57
C ASP A 37 13.48 -0.36 -7.70
N SER A 38 13.64 -1.04 -8.83
CA SER A 38 13.05 -2.36 -9.06
C SER A 38 13.49 -3.37 -8.00
N THR A 39 14.70 -3.22 -7.46
CA THR A 39 15.24 -4.09 -6.41
C THR A 39 14.41 -4.02 -5.12
N ILE A 40 13.87 -2.85 -4.77
CA ILE A 40 13.02 -2.66 -3.58
C ILE A 40 11.69 -3.42 -3.74
N VAL A 41 11.12 -3.39 -4.95
CA VAL A 41 9.86 -4.08 -5.25
C VAL A 41 10.06 -5.60 -5.23
N GLU A 42 11.13 -6.08 -5.86
CA GLU A 42 11.52 -7.50 -5.87
C GLU A 42 11.80 -8.03 -4.46
N GLU A 43 12.49 -7.23 -3.64
CA GLU A 43 12.75 -7.56 -2.25
C GLU A 43 11.45 -7.66 -1.44
N ALA A 44 10.53 -6.70 -1.60
CA ALA A 44 9.22 -6.76 -0.94
C ALA A 44 8.43 -8.00 -1.35
N GLN A 45 8.40 -8.35 -2.64
CA GLN A 45 7.75 -9.58 -3.11
C GLN A 45 8.39 -10.84 -2.52
N THR A 46 9.73 -10.88 -2.50
CA THR A 46 10.49 -12.01 -1.95
C THR A 46 10.20 -12.19 -0.46
N LYS A 47 10.18 -11.10 0.31
CA LYS A 47 9.88 -11.13 1.75
C LYS A 47 8.43 -11.49 2.04
N LEU A 48 7.47 -11.01 1.25
CA LEU A 48 6.07 -11.43 1.37
C LEU A 48 5.92 -12.93 1.12
N ALA A 49 6.53 -13.45 0.04
CA ALA A 49 6.48 -14.87 -0.31
C ALA A 49 7.16 -15.75 0.75
N ALA A 50 8.32 -15.34 1.28
CA ALA A 50 9.02 -16.04 2.36
C ALA A 50 8.16 -16.17 3.63
N ASN A 51 7.21 -15.26 3.82
CA ASN A 51 6.27 -15.24 4.93
C ASN A 51 4.89 -15.84 4.57
N GLY A 52 4.77 -16.51 3.43
CA GLY A 52 3.55 -17.18 2.99
C GLY A 52 2.45 -16.25 2.45
N ILE A 53 2.77 -14.99 2.18
CA ILE A 53 1.82 -13.98 1.70
C ILE A 53 1.95 -13.83 0.19
N GLY A 54 0.88 -14.07 -0.56
CA GLY A 54 0.86 -13.80 -2.00
C GLY A 54 0.88 -12.30 -2.30
N SER A 55 1.57 -11.87 -3.36
CA SER A 55 1.61 -10.47 -3.79
C SER A 55 0.99 -10.28 -5.17
N LEU A 56 0.00 -9.40 -5.28
CA LEU A 56 -0.54 -8.91 -6.55
C LEU A 56 0.05 -7.53 -6.84
N THR A 57 1.04 -7.46 -7.73
CA THR A 57 1.88 -6.27 -7.92
C THR A 57 1.43 -5.44 -9.13
N PHE A 58 1.33 -4.12 -8.94
CA PHE A 58 0.87 -3.18 -9.97
C PHE A 58 1.69 -1.90 -9.96
N SER A 59 2.25 -1.53 -11.13
CA SER A 59 2.78 -0.19 -11.37
C SER A 59 1.62 0.78 -11.58
N VAL A 60 1.69 1.95 -10.95
CA VAL A 60 0.67 3.00 -11.08
C VAL A 60 1.05 4.11 -12.06
N ASP A 61 2.24 4.07 -12.66
CA ASP A 61 2.79 5.12 -13.54
C ASP A 61 1.96 5.40 -14.79
N HIS A 62 1.20 4.40 -15.22
CA HIS A 62 0.37 4.45 -16.42
C HIS A 62 -1.12 4.49 -16.12
N LEU A 63 -1.51 4.47 -14.85
CA LEU A 63 -2.90 4.37 -14.44
C LEU A 63 -3.47 5.76 -14.24
N ASN A 64 -4.41 6.14 -15.11
CA ASN A 64 -5.33 7.22 -14.78
C ASN A 64 -6.26 6.79 -13.63
N SER A 65 -6.88 7.76 -12.95
CA SER A 65 -7.74 7.51 -11.80
C SER A 65 -8.88 6.53 -12.09
N SER A 66 -9.44 6.53 -13.30
CA SER A 66 -10.52 5.62 -13.69
C SER A 66 -10.09 4.16 -13.70
N VAL A 67 -8.92 3.86 -14.26
CA VAL A 67 -8.41 2.48 -14.30
C VAL A 67 -8.08 1.98 -12.89
N LEU A 68 -7.50 2.85 -12.06
CA LEU A 68 -7.21 2.51 -10.68
C LEU A 68 -8.50 2.20 -9.89
N VAL A 69 -9.55 2.98 -10.12
CA VAL A 69 -10.89 2.75 -9.56
C VAL A 69 -11.48 1.40 -9.99
N GLU A 70 -11.47 1.09 -11.28
CA GLU A 70 -11.97 -0.19 -11.79
C GLU A 70 -11.21 -1.39 -11.21
N GLN A 71 -9.89 -1.25 -11.06
CA GLN A 71 -9.05 -2.27 -10.44
C GLN A 71 -9.39 -2.46 -8.96
N MET A 72 -9.52 -1.38 -8.19
CA MET A 72 -9.89 -1.44 -6.77
C MET A 72 -11.28 -2.06 -6.58
N GLN A 73 -12.24 -1.78 -7.49
CA GLN A 73 -13.55 -2.44 -7.47
C GLN A 73 -13.45 -3.96 -7.67
N LYS A 74 -12.49 -4.45 -8.46
CA LYS A 74 -12.24 -5.90 -8.57
C LYS A 74 -11.72 -6.48 -7.26
N PHE A 75 -10.89 -5.74 -6.52
CA PHE A 75 -10.39 -6.17 -5.22
C PHE A 75 -11.49 -6.25 -4.16
N VAL A 76 -12.43 -5.29 -4.17
CA VAL A 76 -13.64 -5.36 -3.34
C VAL A 76 -14.41 -6.66 -3.62
N LYS A 77 -14.65 -6.99 -4.89
CA LYS A 77 -15.35 -8.22 -5.31
C LYS A 77 -14.61 -9.48 -4.85
N ASN A 78 -13.28 -9.47 -4.96
CA ASN A 78 -12.42 -10.59 -4.58
C ASN A 78 -12.09 -10.62 -3.08
N LYS A 79 -12.66 -9.71 -2.28
CA LYS A 79 -12.44 -9.60 -0.82
C LYS A 79 -10.97 -9.40 -0.43
N ILE A 80 -10.17 -8.79 -1.30
CA ILE A 80 -8.78 -8.44 -1.00
C ILE A 80 -8.79 -7.16 -0.16
N ARG A 81 -8.21 -7.24 1.04
CA ARG A 81 -8.33 -6.21 2.09
C ARG A 81 -6.99 -5.63 2.55
N HIS A 82 -5.88 -6.12 2.01
CA HIS A 82 -4.54 -5.75 2.46
C HIS A 82 -3.77 -5.13 1.31
N PHE A 83 -3.22 -3.94 1.58
CA PHE A 83 -2.59 -3.10 0.59
C PHE A 83 -1.23 -2.65 1.12
N LEU A 84 -0.20 -2.81 0.30
CA LEU A 84 1.14 -2.27 0.50
C LEU A 84 1.41 -1.26 -0.61
N VAL A 85 1.79 -0.05 -0.24
CA VAL A 85 2.12 1.02 -1.19
C VAL A 85 3.57 1.41 -0.99
N ILE A 86 4.37 1.36 -2.05
CA ILE A 86 5.77 1.80 -2.09
C ILE A 86 5.89 2.80 -3.25
N ALA A 87 5.63 4.07 -2.99
CA ALA A 87 5.56 5.09 -4.04
C ALA A 87 5.89 6.47 -3.46
N ALA A 88 6.19 7.44 -4.34
CA ALA A 88 6.37 8.83 -3.93
C ALA A 88 5.08 9.45 -3.37
N GLU A 89 5.21 10.45 -2.50
CA GLU A 89 4.07 11.17 -1.87
C GLU A 89 2.94 11.56 -2.85
N SER A 90 3.28 12.15 -4.00
CA SER A 90 2.30 12.59 -5.01
C SER A 90 1.49 11.41 -5.59
N THR A 91 2.17 10.28 -5.78
CA THR A 91 1.57 9.04 -6.26
C THR A 91 0.70 8.41 -5.17
N VAL A 92 1.17 8.36 -3.93
CA VAL A 92 0.39 7.89 -2.78
C VAL A 92 -0.91 8.68 -2.68
N GLY A 93 -0.87 10.02 -2.74
CA GLY A 93 -2.07 10.85 -2.68
C GLY A 93 -3.09 10.53 -3.77
N THR A 94 -2.63 10.18 -4.97
CA THR A 94 -3.49 9.73 -6.06
C THR A 94 -4.13 8.38 -5.76
N ILE A 95 -3.34 7.42 -5.24
CA ILE A 95 -3.84 6.10 -4.83
C ILE A 95 -4.89 6.23 -3.74
N LEU A 96 -4.61 7.00 -2.68
CA LEU A 96 -5.53 7.20 -1.55
C LEU A 96 -6.83 7.88 -1.98
N ARG A 97 -6.75 8.86 -2.90
CA ARG A 97 -7.95 9.50 -3.47
C ARG A 97 -8.82 8.49 -4.23
N SER A 98 -8.24 7.71 -5.13
CA SER A 98 -8.99 6.66 -5.85
C SER A 98 -9.52 5.57 -4.92
N ALA A 99 -8.80 5.27 -3.83
CA ALA A 99 -9.22 4.31 -2.82
C ALA A 99 -10.44 4.81 -2.02
N ALA A 100 -10.49 6.11 -1.71
CA ALA A 100 -11.65 6.74 -1.08
C ALA A 100 -12.91 6.63 -1.98
N ASP A 101 -12.74 6.80 -3.29
CA ASP A 101 -13.83 6.70 -4.26
C ASP A 101 -14.36 5.25 -4.45
N THR A 102 -13.64 4.22 -3.96
CA THR A 102 -13.90 2.81 -4.28
C THR A 102 -14.30 1.92 -3.10
N LYS A 103 -14.63 2.51 -1.94
CA LYS A 103 -15.01 1.77 -0.70
C LYS A 103 -13.93 0.81 -0.17
N VAL A 104 -12.68 0.92 -0.62
CA VAL A 104 -11.54 0.15 -0.09
C VAL A 104 -10.86 0.85 1.10
N MET A 105 -11.38 2.01 1.52
CA MET A 105 -10.99 2.76 2.72
C MET A 105 -12.02 2.61 3.85
N GLN A 106 -12.51 1.38 4.05
CA GLN A 106 -13.52 1.06 5.05
C GLN A 106 -12.95 0.23 6.21
N GLN A 107 -13.75 0.04 7.26
CA GLN A 107 -13.40 -0.86 8.35
C GLN A 107 -13.04 -2.24 7.80
N ASN A 108 -11.96 -2.83 8.32
CA ASN A 108 -11.37 -4.11 7.88
C ASN A 108 -10.60 -4.05 6.55
N TYR A 109 -10.21 -2.86 6.09
CA TYR A 109 -9.16 -2.69 5.08
C TYR A 109 -7.89 -2.20 5.77
N PHE A 110 -6.76 -2.79 5.40
CA PHE A 110 -5.46 -2.54 6.01
C PHE A 110 -4.51 -2.01 4.94
N TRP A 111 -4.03 -0.79 5.16
CA TRP A 111 -3.12 -0.09 4.26
C TRP A 111 -1.80 0.14 4.97
N VAL A 112 -0.71 -0.36 4.39
CA VAL A 112 0.66 -0.06 4.81
C VAL A 112 1.27 0.79 3.70
N VAL A 113 1.69 2.00 4.06
CA VAL A 113 2.27 2.95 3.12
C VAL A 113 3.70 3.22 3.52
N LEU A 114 4.62 2.88 2.62
CA LEU A 114 6.03 3.20 2.73
C LEU A 114 6.31 4.39 1.82
N ASP A 115 6.50 5.57 2.43
CA ASP A 115 6.89 6.78 1.73
C ASP A 115 7.90 7.57 2.56
N THR A 116 8.75 8.32 1.87
CA THR A 116 9.69 9.26 2.46
C THR A 116 9.18 10.68 2.23
N GLY A 117 8.14 11.11 2.96
CA GLY A 117 7.62 12.47 2.80
C GLY A 117 6.19 12.70 3.26
N LEU A 118 5.38 11.64 3.39
CA LEU A 118 3.98 11.76 3.80
C LEU A 118 3.85 12.46 5.13
N SER A 119 3.21 13.63 5.09
CA SER A 119 2.79 14.33 6.29
C SER A 119 1.49 13.71 6.83
N GLU A 120 1.30 13.79 8.15
CA GLU A 120 0.02 13.43 8.78
C GLU A 120 -1.16 14.20 8.15
N ALA A 121 -0.95 15.46 7.76
CA ALA A 121 -1.95 16.28 7.09
C ALA A 121 -2.40 15.69 5.74
N THR A 122 -1.51 15.01 5.01
CA THR A 122 -1.83 14.33 3.75
C THR A 122 -2.71 13.09 4.00
N LEU A 123 -2.60 12.46 5.17
CA LEU A 123 -3.30 11.23 5.53
C LEU A 123 -4.63 11.46 6.27
N LEU A 124 -4.74 12.54 7.05
CA LEU A 124 -5.92 12.88 7.85
C LEU A 124 -7.26 12.82 7.08
N PRO A 125 -7.36 13.29 5.82
CA PRO A 125 -8.61 13.20 5.05
C PRO A 125 -9.09 11.77 4.76
N TYR A 126 -8.18 10.79 4.83
CA TYR A 126 -8.43 9.38 4.52
C TYR A 126 -8.53 8.51 5.78
N ALA A 127 -8.22 9.07 6.95
CA ALA A 127 -8.38 8.38 8.21
C ALA A 127 -9.87 8.09 8.45
N ILE A 128 -10.20 6.84 8.75
CA ILE A 128 -11.54 6.48 9.21
C ILE A 128 -11.69 7.12 10.59
N PRO A 129 -12.65 8.02 10.82
CA PRO A 129 -12.89 8.58 12.14
C PRO A 129 -13.13 7.42 13.10
N ASN A 130 -12.47 7.43 14.27
CA ASN A 130 -12.79 6.50 15.34
C ASN A 130 -14.28 6.65 15.67
N SER A 131 -15.10 5.81 15.05
CA SER A 131 -16.48 5.63 15.46
C SER A 131 -16.34 4.88 16.78
N ASN A 132 -16.56 5.61 17.88
CA ASN A 132 -16.53 5.09 19.25
C ASN A 132 -16.97 3.62 19.25
N ILE A 133 -16.05 2.73 19.57
CA ILE A 133 -16.40 1.36 19.94
C ILE A 133 -17.07 1.52 21.30
N ALA A 134 -18.40 1.70 21.26
CA ALA A 134 -19.27 1.68 22.43
C ALA A 134 -19.46 0.25 22.93
#